data_AF-A0A5C4TIG8-F1
#
_entry.id   AF-A0A5C4TIG8-F1
#
_cell.length_a   1.000
_cell.length_b   1.000
_cell.length_c   1.000
_cell.angle_alpha   90.00
_cell.angle_beta   90.00
_cell.angle_gamma   90.00
#
_symmetry.space_group_name_H-M   'P 1'
#
loop_
_entity.id
_entity.type
_entity.pdbx_description
1 polymer ?
#
loop_
_entity_poly.entity_id
_entity_poly.type
_entity_poly.pdbx_seq_one_letter_code
_entity_poly.pdbx_strand_id
1 'polypeptide(L)'
;MFRHLAIRDKIQDDYTVMAMVEARLGVSFVSELMLTNCPFAIKGIPTTPALNHSISLAYQDPANLSIASKRFLEYVESQKADLS
;
A
#
# COMPACT_ATOMS: atom_id res chain seq x y z
N MET A 1 -10.96 25.20 12.83
CA MET A 1 -9.58 25.74 12.77
C MET A 1 -8.69 24.74 12.05
N PHE A 2 -8.66 24.75 10.71
CA PHE A 2 -7.68 24.01 9.89
C PHE A 2 -7.00 25.02 8.97
N ARG A 3 -6.08 25.81 9.55
CA ARG A 3 -5.26 26.75 8.78
C ARG A 3 -4.12 25.96 8.15
N HIS A 4 -4.19 25.83 6.83
CA HIS A 4 -3.10 25.56 5.89
C HIS A 4 -2.50 24.14 5.95
N LEU A 5 -3.20 23.16 5.36
CA LEU A 5 -2.56 21.91 4.97
C LEU A 5 -1.55 22.23 3.84
N ALA A 6 -0.28 22.34 4.20
CA ALA A 6 0.81 22.55 3.25
C ALA A 6 1.56 21.24 3.06
N ILE A 7 1.62 20.77 1.81
CA ILE A 7 2.48 19.63 1.45
C ILE A 7 3.92 20.14 1.52
N ARG A 8 4.70 19.64 2.49
CA ARG A 8 6.12 20.01 2.66
C ARG A 8 7.02 19.22 1.72
N ASP A 9 6.81 17.91 1.67
CA ASP A 9 7.64 16.98 0.91
C ASP A 9 6.77 16.08 0.04
N LYS A 10 7.31 15.65 -1.11
CA LYS A 10 6.70 14.66 -2.00
C LYS A 10 7.71 13.54 -2.21
N ILE A 11 7.43 12.38 -1.63
CA ILE A 11 8.33 11.23 -1.63
C ILE A 11 7.52 10.02 -2.07
N GLN A 12 8.06 9.24 -3.01
CA GLN A 12 7.40 8.05 -3.56
C GLN A 12 7.86 6.74 -2.91
N ASP A 13 8.98 6.76 -2.18
CA ASP A 13 9.48 5.59 -1.45
C ASP A 13 8.84 5.52 -0.06
N ASP A 14 8.01 4.50 0.15
CA ASP A 14 7.28 4.25 1.38
C ASP A 14 8.22 4.04 2.59
N TYR A 15 9.38 3.41 2.41
CA TYR A 15 10.33 3.21 3.51
C TYR A 15 10.92 4.53 3.97
N THR A 16 11.28 5.41 3.02
CA THR A 16 11.76 6.75 3.34
C THR A 16 10.69 7.56 4.05
N VAL A 17 9.44 7.51 3.58
CA VAL A 17 8.30 8.17 4.24
C VAL A 17 8.12 7.68 5.67
N MET A 18 8.11 6.36 5.89
CA MET A 18 7.93 5.78 7.23
C MET A 18 9.08 6.12 8.19
N ALA A 19 10.32 6.08 7.71
CA ALA A 19 11.49 6.49 8.50
C ALA A 19 11.43 7.97 8.90
N MET A 20 10.96 8.85 8.01
CA MET A 20 10.78 10.27 8.33
C MET A 20 9.69 10.50 9.39
N VAL A 21 8.60 9.71 9.34
CA VAL A 21 7.56 9.75 10.37
C VAL A 21 8.12 9.27 11.71
N GLU A 22 8.89 8.19 11.73
CA GLU A 22 9.57 7.69 12.93
C GLU A 22 10.53 8.75 13.52
N ALA A 23 11.28 9.45 12.66
CA ALA A 23 12.15 10.56 13.01
C ALA A 23 11.40 11.85 13.41
N ARG A 24 10.07 11.82 13.47
CA ARG A 24 9.19 12.94 13.85
C ARG A 24 9.26 14.16 12.92
N LEU A 25 9.58 13.95 11.65
CA LEU A 25 9.61 15.03 10.65
C LEU A 25 8.22 15.42 10.13
N GLY A 26 7.20 14.58 10.38
CA GLY A 26 5.83 14.88 10.01
C GLY A 26 4.89 13.69 10.10
N VAL A 27 3.77 13.78 9.39
CA VAL A 27 2.79 12.71 9.18
C VAL A 27 2.65 12.46 7.69
N SER A 28 2.30 11.23 7.30
CA SER A 28 2.07 10.88 5.90
C SER A 28 0.90 9.92 5.75
N PHE A 29 0.45 9.74 4.51
CA PHE A 29 -0.48 8.70 4.12
C PHE A 29 0.31 7.51 3.61
N VAL A 30 0.00 6.32 4.14
CA VAL A 30 0.55 5.04 3.69
C VAL A 30 -0.60 4.05 3.56
N SER A 31 -0.46 3.06 2.67
CA SER A 31 -1.43 1.98 2.59
C SER A 31 -1.34 1.09 3.83
N GLU A 32 -2.46 0.48 4.22
CA GLU A 32 -2.48 -0.48 5.33
C GLU A 32 -1.53 -1.66 5.09
N LEU A 33 -1.35 -2.07 3.83
CA LEU A 33 -0.42 -3.12 3.43
C LEU A 33 1.02 -2.82 3.87
N MET A 34 1.46 -1.56 3.79
CA MET A 34 2.80 -1.16 4.25
C MET A 34 2.91 -1.17 5.77
N LEU A 35 1.80 -0.96 6.49
CA LEU A 35 1.77 -1.05 7.95
C LEU A 35 1.84 -2.49 8.45
N THR A 36 1.35 -3.47 7.69
CA THR A 36 1.33 -4.89 8.09
C THR A 36 2.73 -5.45 8.34
N ASN A 37 3.75 -4.96 7.63
CA ASN A 37 5.15 -5.37 7.80
C ASN A 37 6.06 -4.17 8.07
N CYS A 38 5.60 -3.22 8.88
CA CYS A 38 6.33 -2.00 9.17
C CYS A 38 7.50 -2.28 10.15
N PRO A 39 8.76 -1.97 9.77
CA PRO A 39 9.90 -2.13 10.68
C PRO A 39 10.12 -0.93 11.60
N PHE A 40 9.28 0.12 11.49
CA PHE A 40 9.44 1.38 12.19
C PHE A 40 8.45 1.51 13.35
N ALA A 41 8.84 2.25 14.40
CA ALA A 41 8.01 2.53 15.57
C ALA A 41 6.97 3.63 15.27
N ILE A 42 6.07 3.38 14.32
CA ILE A 42 5.01 4.28 13.91
C ILE A 42 3.63 3.64 14.10
N LYS A 43 2.59 4.47 14.17
CA LYS A 43 1.20 4.02 14.34
C LYS A 43 0.33 4.53 13.20
N GLY A 44 -0.34 3.60 12.52
CA GLY A 44 -1.41 3.93 11.58
C GLY A 44 -2.67 4.42 12.28
N ILE A 45 -3.32 5.42 11.72
CA ILE A 45 -4.64 5.90 12.14
C ILE A 45 -5.55 5.85 10.92
N PRO A 46 -6.73 5.22 11.00
CA PRO A 46 -7.64 5.15 9.87
C PRO A 46 -8.14 6.54 9.48
N THR A 47 -8.39 6.74 8.19
CA THR A 47 -8.94 8.00 7.69
C THR A 47 -10.46 7.98 7.75
N THR A 48 -11.07 9.16 7.90
CA THR A 48 -12.52 9.34 7.75
C THR A 48 -12.77 10.42 6.71
N PRO A 49 -13.36 10.10 5.55
CA PRO A 49 -13.81 8.76 5.12
C PRO A 49 -12.64 7.79 4.87
N ALA A 50 -12.94 6.49 4.81
CA ALA A 50 -11.96 5.48 4.42
C ALA A 50 -11.47 5.75 2.99
N LEU A 51 -10.15 5.70 2.78
CA LEU A 51 -9.52 5.81 1.47
C LEU A 51 -9.24 4.41 0.93
N ASN A 52 -9.93 4.05 -0.16
CA ASN A 52 -9.72 2.76 -0.82
C ASN A 52 -8.69 2.93 -1.94
N HIS A 53 -7.62 2.13 -1.89
CA HIS A 53 -6.61 2.07 -2.94
C HIS A 53 -6.62 0.68 -3.58
N SER A 54 -7.21 0.57 -4.78
CA SER A 54 -7.33 -0.70 -5.48
C SER A 54 -5.97 -1.19 -5.99
N ILE A 55 -5.59 -2.41 -5.62
CA ILE A 55 -4.45 -3.13 -6.18
C ILE A 55 -4.99 -4.12 -7.21
N SER A 56 -4.38 -4.19 -8.39
CA SER A 56 -4.85 -5.03 -9.49
C SER A 56 -3.69 -5.75 -10.18
N LEU A 57 -3.95 -6.98 -10.63
CA LEU A 57 -3.03 -7.74 -11.46
C LEU A 57 -3.27 -7.37 -12.92
N ALA A 58 -2.22 -6.97 -13.63
CA ALA A 58 -2.27 -6.69 -15.05
C ALA A 58 -1.47 -7.75 -15.80
N TYR A 59 -2.09 -8.38 -16.78
CA TYR A 59 -1.47 -9.38 -17.63
C TYR A 59 -1.99 -9.27 -19.07
N GLN A 60 -1.18 -9.72 -20.02
CA GLN A 60 -1.62 -9.90 -21.41
C GLN A 60 -2.62 -11.06 -21.50
N ASP A 61 -3.19 -11.31 -22.68
CA ASP A 61 -4.14 -12.40 -22.93
C ASP A 61 -3.75 -13.69 -22.16
N PRO A 62 -4.63 -14.19 -21.26
CA PRO A 62 -4.41 -15.41 -20.49
C PRO A 62 -3.93 -16.60 -21.32
N ALA A 63 -4.37 -16.70 -22.59
CA ALA A 63 -3.95 -17.77 -23.49
C ALA A 63 -2.42 -17.80 -23.67
N ASN A 64 -1.80 -16.62 -23.74
CA ASN A 64 -0.38 -16.41 -24.03
C ASN A 64 0.52 -16.41 -22.78
N LEU A 65 -0.06 -16.53 -21.58
CA LEU A 65 0.72 -16.59 -20.35
C LEU A 65 1.52 -17.89 -20.23
N SER A 66 2.73 -17.76 -19.69
CA SER A 66 3.55 -18.93 -19.33
C SER A 66 2.82 -19.81 -18.31
N ILE A 67 3.17 -21.10 -18.25
CA ILE A 67 2.60 -22.02 -17.27
C ILE A 67 2.84 -21.50 -15.84
N ALA A 68 4.03 -20.96 -15.56
CA ALA A 68 4.36 -20.38 -14.26
C ALA A 68 3.47 -19.17 -13.93
N SER A 69 3.24 -18.27 -14.90
CA SER A 69 2.35 -17.12 -14.72
C SER A 69 0.90 -17.54 -14.47
N LYS A 70 0.39 -18.56 -15.17
CA LYS A 70 -0.96 -19.11 -14.93
C LYS A 70 -1.09 -19.66 -13.52
N ARG A 71 -0.13 -20.46 -13.07
CA ARG A 71 -0.09 -20.99 -11.69
C ARG A 71 -0.01 -19.89 -10.64
N PHE A 72 0.76 -18.84 -10.90
CA PHE A 72 0.83 -17.69 -10.01
C PHE A 72 -0.51 -16.95 -9.91
N LEU A 73 -1.19 -16.73 -11.03
CA LEU A 73 -2.53 -16.12 -11.03
C LEU A 73 -3.54 -16.97 -10.26
N GLU A 74 -3.58 -18.28 -10.54
CA GLU A 74 -4.43 -19.24 -9.81
C GLU A 74 -4.17 -19.17 -8.29
N TYR A 75 -2.90 -19.10 -7.89
CA TYR A 75 -2.52 -18.98 -6.49
C TYR A 75 -2.97 -17.65 -5.87
N VAL A 76 -2.73 -16.51 -6.54
CA VAL A 76 -3.14 -15.20 -6.00
C VAL A 76 -4.66 -15.10 -5.90
N GLU A 77 -5.40 -15.64 -6.88
CA GLU A 77 -6.86 -15.71 -6.86
C GLU A 77 -7.39 -16.58 -5.71
N SER A 78 -6.78 -17.74 -5.45
CA SER A 78 -7.17 -18.59 -4.33
C SER A 78 -6.94 -17.90 -2.98
N GLN A 79 -5.82 -17.20 -2.81
CA GLN A 79 -5.52 -16.46 -1.57
C GLN A 79 -6.46 -15.27 -1.37
N LYS A 80 -6.91 -14.63 -2.47
CA LYS A 80 -7.85 -13.51 -2.37
C LYS A 80 -9.21 -13.93 -1.81
N ALA A 81 -9.66 -15.15 -2.10
CA ALA A 81 -10.92 -15.69 -1.57
C ALA A 81 -10.91 -15.87 -0.04
N ASP A 82 -9.73 -16.05 0.55
CA ASP A 82 -9.56 -16.17 2.00
C ASP A 82 -9.44 -14.81 2.71
N LEU A 83 -9.34 -13.71 1.96
CA LEU A 83 -9.23 -12.33 2.45
C LEU A 83 -10.57 -11.56 2.44
N SER A 84 -11.68 -12.22 2.11
CA SER A 84 -13.03 -11.63 2.04
C SER A 84 -13.97 -12.11 3.14
#